data_AF-A0A534VI00-F1
#
_entry.id   AF-A0A534VI00-F1
#
_cell.length_a   1.000
_cell.length_b   1.000
_cell.length_c   1.000
_cell.angle_alpha   90.00
_cell.angle_beta   90.00
_cell.angle_gamma   90.00
#
_symmetry.space_group_name_H-M   'P 1'
#
loop_
_entity.id
_entity.type
_entity.pdbx_description
1 polymer ?
#
loop_
_entity_poly.entity_id
_entity_poly.type
_entity_poly.pdbx_seq_one_letter_code
_entity_poly.pdbx_strand_id
1 'polypeptide(L)'
;MPSALCSERHSRCPSPTRDKVSGRRLAVRRLRDVGEHAWIAALARRMAGGRADRRILVGPGDDAAAVRPGRRPLLVTADALVENVHFRAGWAAPAALGRRAWAVTASDLAAMGGVPRFAVLALEA
;
A
#
# COMPACT_ATOMS: atom_id res chain seq x y z
N MET A 1 45.98 -23.82 -5.25
CA MET A 1 45.21 -23.21 -6.35
C MET A 1 43.76 -23.05 -5.90
N PRO A 2 43.35 -21.93 -5.28
CA PRO A 2 41.97 -21.73 -4.89
C PRO A 2 41.17 -21.10 -6.05
N SER A 3 40.15 -21.81 -6.51
CA SER A 3 39.21 -21.37 -7.55
C SER A 3 38.22 -20.37 -6.97
N ALA A 4 38.33 -19.13 -7.43
CA ALA A 4 37.28 -18.12 -7.35
C ALA A 4 36.01 -18.64 -8.03
N LEU A 5 34.83 -18.33 -7.47
CA LEU A 5 33.60 -18.10 -8.23
C LEU A 5 32.59 -17.36 -7.34
N CYS A 6 32.67 -16.04 -7.43
CA CYS A 6 31.62 -15.10 -7.08
C CYS A 6 30.34 -15.48 -7.84
N SER A 7 29.25 -15.77 -7.12
CA SER A 7 27.94 -16.11 -7.70
C SER A 7 26.96 -14.95 -7.50
N GLU A 8 27.13 -13.88 -8.26
CA GLU A 8 26.10 -12.86 -8.44
C GLU A 8 24.97 -13.43 -9.32
N ARG A 9 23.80 -13.66 -8.73
CA ARG A 9 22.54 -13.84 -9.46
C ARG A 9 21.49 -12.84 -8.97
N HIS A 10 21.75 -11.56 -9.23
CA HIS A 10 20.74 -10.52 -9.30
C HIS A 10 20.62 -10.03 -10.75
N SER A 11 19.90 -10.78 -11.59
CA SER A 11 19.63 -10.39 -12.98
C SER A 11 18.27 -10.98 -13.37
N ARG A 12 17.28 -10.26 -13.90
CA ARG A 12 17.29 -9.03 -14.71
C ARG A 12 15.96 -8.29 -14.50
N CYS A 13 15.99 -6.96 -14.43
CA CYS A 13 14.78 -6.18 -14.67
C CYS A 13 14.44 -6.22 -16.16
N PRO A 14 13.15 -6.30 -16.53
CA PRO A 14 12.75 -6.19 -17.92
C PRO A 14 13.13 -4.80 -18.45
N SER A 15 13.59 -4.76 -19.70
CA SER A 15 13.89 -3.54 -20.45
C SER A 15 12.63 -2.67 -20.61
N PRO A 16 12.75 -1.33 -20.61
CA PRO A 16 11.59 -0.45 -20.78
C PRO A 16 10.90 -0.72 -22.12
N THR A 17 9.63 -1.09 -22.08
CA THR A 17 8.78 -1.26 -23.27
C THR A 17 8.57 0.12 -23.91
N ARG A 18 8.96 0.24 -25.19
CA ARG A 18 8.75 1.46 -25.98
C ARG A 18 7.25 1.60 -26.29
N ASP A 19 6.62 2.65 -25.79
CA ASP A 19 5.34 3.13 -26.32
C ASP A 19 5.59 3.72 -27.72
N LYS A 20 4.95 3.14 -28.74
CA LYS A 20 5.12 3.50 -30.15
C LYS A 20 4.42 4.82 -30.53
N VAL A 21 3.69 5.46 -29.62
CA VAL A 21 2.80 6.59 -29.95
C VAL A 21 3.41 7.98 -29.68
N SER A 22 4.41 8.14 -28.79
CA SER A 22 4.95 9.48 -28.47
C SER A 22 6.47 9.66 -28.42
N GLY A 23 7.28 8.63 -28.69
CA GLY A 23 8.74 8.73 -28.70
C GLY A 23 9.40 9.07 -27.34
N ARG A 24 8.61 9.33 -26.29
CA ARG A 24 9.12 9.53 -24.93
C ARG A 24 9.40 8.18 -24.28
N ARG A 25 10.68 7.90 -24.01
CA ARG A 25 11.08 6.87 -23.06
C ARG A 25 10.54 7.30 -21.69
N LEU A 26 9.43 6.71 -21.24
CA LEU A 26 9.06 6.81 -19.83
C LEU A 26 10.16 6.09 -19.06
N ALA A 27 11.02 6.85 -18.37
CA ALA A 27 12.02 6.29 -17.49
C ALA A 27 11.29 5.57 -16.36
N VAL A 28 11.14 4.26 -16.47
CA VAL A 28 10.56 3.43 -15.42
C VAL A 28 11.50 3.49 -14.22
N ARG A 29 11.11 4.24 -13.18
CA ARG A 29 11.83 4.27 -11.90
C ARG A 29 11.34 3.12 -11.03
N ARG A 30 12.23 2.47 -10.28
CA ARG A 30 11.81 1.45 -9.30
C ARG A 30 11.28 2.15 -8.05
N LEU A 31 10.32 1.53 -7.38
CA LEU A 31 9.76 2.06 -6.13
C LEU A 31 10.84 2.36 -5.08
N ARG A 32 11.82 1.46 -4.94
CA ARG A 32 12.96 1.63 -4.01
C ARG A 32 13.82 2.88 -4.27
N ASP A 33 13.85 3.38 -5.51
CA ASP A 33 14.65 4.56 -5.89
C ASP A 33 13.83 5.86 -5.74
N VAL A 34 12.51 5.75 -5.56
CA VAL A 34 11.58 6.87 -5.36
C VAL A 34 11.27 7.05 -3.87
N GLY A 35 11.11 5.94 -3.15
CA GLY A 35 10.64 5.94 -1.77
C GLY A 35 9.11 6.02 -1.67
N GLU A 36 8.60 5.58 -0.53
CA GLU A 36 7.16 5.47 -0.26
C GLU A 36 6.44 6.82 -0.30
N HIS A 37 6.88 7.79 0.51
CA HIS A 37 6.24 9.10 0.62
C HIS A 37 6.15 9.84 -0.74
N ALA A 38 7.24 9.81 -1.51
CA ALA A 38 7.26 10.44 -2.83
C ALA A 38 6.33 9.72 -3.83
N TRP A 39 6.23 8.40 -3.73
CA TRP A 39 5.31 7.60 -4.53
C TRP A 39 3.84 7.86 -4.16
N ILE A 40 3.50 7.88 -2.87
CA ILE A 40 2.16 8.21 -2.36
C ILE A 40 1.75 9.61 -2.84
N ALA A 41 2.64 10.60 -2.70
CA ALA A 41 2.37 11.96 -3.18
C ALA A 41 2.14 12.01 -4.70
N ALA A 42 2.89 11.23 -5.48
CA ALA A 42 2.68 11.12 -6.92
C ALA A 42 1.33 10.47 -7.28
N LEU A 43 0.95 9.40 -6.56
CA LEU A 43 -0.34 8.74 -6.73
C LEU A 43 -1.50 9.68 -6.35
N ALA A 44 -1.40 10.38 -5.23
CA ALA A 44 -2.40 11.35 -4.79
C ALA A 44 -2.62 12.45 -5.85
N ARG A 45 -1.54 13.03 -6.40
CA ARG A 45 -1.62 14.00 -7.51
C ARG A 45 -2.27 13.41 -8.76
N ARG A 46 -1.96 12.16 -9.10
CA ARG A 46 -2.54 11.46 -10.26
C ARG A 46 -4.05 11.27 -10.08
N MET A 47 -4.50 10.92 -8.89
CA MET A 47 -5.92 10.75 -8.56
C MET A 47 -6.67 12.09 -8.51
N ALA A 48 -6.04 13.15 -7.99
CA ALA A 48 -6.59 14.50 -7.95
C ALA A 48 -6.76 15.15 -9.34
N GLY A 49 -6.02 14.69 -10.36
CA GLY A 49 -6.17 15.16 -11.74
C GLY A 49 -7.45 14.69 -12.44
N GLY A 50 -8.26 13.83 -11.82
CA GLY A 50 -9.60 13.48 -12.27
C GLY A 50 -10.68 14.44 -11.76
N ARG A 51 -11.92 14.31 -12.23
CA ARG A 51 -13.05 15.09 -11.69
C ARG A 51 -13.27 14.69 -10.23
N ALA A 52 -13.06 15.61 -9.30
CA ALA A 52 -13.21 15.34 -7.87
C ALA A 52 -14.63 14.85 -7.56
N ASP A 53 -14.74 13.65 -7.00
CA ASP A 53 -16.01 13.10 -6.55
C ASP A 53 -16.39 13.73 -5.21
N ARG A 54 -17.50 14.47 -5.19
CA ARG A 54 -18.02 15.16 -3.98
C ARG A 54 -18.44 14.21 -2.86
N ARG A 55 -18.45 12.89 -3.13
CA ARG A 55 -18.67 11.84 -2.13
C ARG A 55 -17.40 11.54 -1.35
N ILE A 56 -16.20 11.93 -1.80
CA ILE A 56 -14.98 11.83 -1.02
C ILE A 56 -14.87 13.07 -0.14
N LEU A 57 -15.00 12.90 1.17
CA LEU A 57 -14.95 13.99 2.16
C LEU A 57 -13.52 14.25 2.63
N VAL A 58 -12.74 13.19 2.83
CA VAL A 58 -11.32 13.24 3.18
C VAL A 58 -10.57 12.41 2.15
N GLY A 59 -9.64 13.06 1.45
CA GLY A 59 -8.78 12.44 0.43
C GLY A 59 -7.52 11.82 1.02
N PRO A 60 -6.54 11.45 0.18
CA PRO A 60 -5.26 10.91 0.64
C PRO A 60 -4.50 11.90 1.54
N GLY A 61 -3.87 11.39 2.60
CA GLY A 61 -3.02 12.18 3.51
C GLY A 61 -3.49 12.24 4.97
N ASP A 62 -4.57 11.54 5.29
CA ASP A 62 -5.08 11.31 6.65
C ASP A 62 -5.05 9.81 6.97
N ASP A 63 -5.38 9.41 8.20
CA ASP A 63 -5.29 8.00 8.65
C ASP A 63 -6.32 7.07 7.96
N ALA A 64 -7.45 7.61 7.51
CA ALA A 64 -8.44 6.85 6.74
C ALA A 64 -9.16 7.70 5.69
N ALA A 65 -9.67 7.07 4.64
CA ALA A 65 -10.53 7.74 3.67
C ALA A 65 -11.95 7.92 4.25
N ALA A 66 -12.47 9.14 4.22
CA ALA A 66 -13.87 9.40 4.56
C ALA A 66 -14.70 9.58 3.29
N VAL A 67 -15.69 8.70 3.09
CA VAL A 67 -16.60 8.74 1.94
C VAL A 67 -18.05 8.88 2.39
N ARG A 68 -18.89 9.48 1.54
CA ARG A 68 -20.30 9.75 1.81
C ARG A 68 -21.18 9.05 0.77
N PRO A 69 -21.41 7.74 0.92
CA PRO A 69 -22.36 7.01 0.07
C PRO A 69 -23.82 7.33 0.41
N GLY A 70 -24.10 7.86 1.61
CA GLY A 70 -25.44 8.21 2.09
C GLY A 70 -25.41 9.39 3.07
N ARG A 71 -26.32 9.41 4.06
CA ARG A 71 -26.42 10.53 5.02
C ARG A 71 -25.26 10.61 6.01
N ARG A 72 -24.71 9.45 6.40
CA ARG A 72 -23.58 9.37 7.34
C ARG A 72 -22.28 9.08 6.56
N PRO A 73 -21.16 9.72 6.92
CA PRO A 73 -19.85 9.33 6.42
C PRO A 73 -19.51 7.89 6.80
N LEU A 74 -18.78 7.23 5.92
CA LEU A 74 -18.13 5.95 6.15
C LEU A 74 -16.62 6.17 6.09
N LEU A 75 -15.91 5.70 7.11
CA LEU A 75 -14.46 5.66 7.12
C LEU A 75 -13.99 4.31 6.59
N VAL A 76 -12.96 4.34 5.75
CA VAL A 76 -12.36 3.15 5.15
C VAL A 76 -10.85 3.26 5.27
N THR A 77 -10.24 2.27 5.92
CA THR A 77 -8.80 2.05 5.97
C THR A 77 -8.48 0.57 5.71
N ALA A 78 -7.24 0.27 5.36
CA ALA A 78 -6.75 -1.07 5.12
C ALA A 78 -5.26 -1.15 5.44
N ASP A 79 -4.86 -2.19 6.18
CA ASP A 79 -3.46 -2.54 6.45
C ASP A 79 -3.13 -3.94 5.97
N ALA A 80 -1.84 -4.20 5.81
CA ALA A 80 -1.31 -5.53 5.50
C ALA A 80 -0.27 -5.96 6.53
N LEU A 81 -0.39 -7.18 7.05
CA LEU A 81 0.65 -7.84 7.83
C LEU A 81 1.33 -8.90 6.95
N VAL A 82 2.56 -8.60 6.57
CA VAL A 82 3.40 -9.43 5.69
C VAL A 82 4.44 -10.21 6.50
N GLU A 83 4.57 -11.51 6.27
CA GLU A 83 5.59 -12.34 6.93
C GLU A 83 7.01 -11.87 6.57
N ASN A 84 7.94 -11.99 7.52
CA ASN A 84 9.32 -11.51 7.46
C ASN A 84 9.46 -9.97 7.40
N VAL A 85 8.35 -9.23 7.36
CA VAL A 85 8.32 -7.77 7.52
C VAL A 85 7.68 -7.39 8.86
N HIS A 86 6.47 -7.89 9.12
CA HIS A 86 5.66 -7.49 10.28
C HIS A 86 5.60 -8.58 11.36
N PHE A 87 5.72 -9.85 10.97
CA PHE A 87 5.69 -11.00 11.88
C PHE A 87 6.50 -12.18 11.31
N ARG A 88 6.68 -13.23 12.12
CA ARG A 88 7.26 -14.52 11.71
C ARG A 88 6.31 -15.64 12.17
N ALA A 89 5.90 -16.54 11.28
CA ALA A 89 4.91 -17.57 11.62
C ALA A 89 5.37 -18.50 12.74
N GLY A 90 6.68 -18.78 12.83
CA GLY A 90 7.24 -19.60 13.91
C GLY A 90 7.24 -18.94 15.30
N TRP A 91 7.00 -17.64 15.40
CA TRP A 91 7.08 -16.87 16.66
C TRP A 91 5.74 -16.29 17.10
N ALA A 92 4.82 -16.05 16.17
CA ALA A 92 3.53 -15.44 16.45
C ALA A 92 2.40 -16.47 16.34
N ALA A 93 1.71 -16.72 17.45
CA ALA A 93 0.49 -17.52 17.43
C ALA A 93 -0.57 -16.88 16.49
N PRO A 94 -1.32 -17.65 15.69
CA PRO A 94 -2.32 -17.11 14.77
C PRO A 94 -3.33 -16.17 15.43
N ALA A 95 -3.78 -16.48 16.66
CA ALA A 95 -4.69 -15.61 17.41
C ALA A 95 -4.06 -14.26 17.79
N ALA A 96 -2.76 -14.22 18.07
CA ALA A 96 -2.05 -12.97 18.33
C ALA A 96 -1.89 -12.15 17.04
N LEU A 97 -1.65 -12.81 15.90
CA LEU A 97 -1.59 -12.15 14.60
C LEU A 97 -2.96 -11.55 14.23
N GLY A 98 -4.06 -12.28 14.44
CA GLY A 98 -5.42 -11.78 14.22
C GLY A 98 -5.74 -10.55 15.09
N ARG A 99 -5.38 -10.57 16.38
CA ARG A 99 -5.52 -9.39 17.25
C ARG A 99 -4.71 -8.21 16.76
N ARG A 100 -3.47 -8.44 16.30
CA ARG A 100 -2.63 -7.37 15.76
C ARG A 100 -3.20 -6.81 14.45
N ALA A 101 -3.65 -7.67 13.54
CA ALA A 101 -4.28 -7.27 12.28
C ALA A 101 -5.50 -6.39 12.51
N TRP A 102 -6.33 -6.74 13.49
CA TRP A 102 -7.44 -5.89 13.91
C TRP A 102 -6.96 -4.58 14.54
N ALA A 103 -6.02 -4.64 15.48
CA ALA A 103 -5.60 -3.49 16.26
C ALA A 103 -4.98 -2.38 15.40
N VAL A 104 -4.18 -2.72 14.38
CA VAL A 104 -3.57 -1.72 13.50
C VAL A 104 -4.63 -0.95 12.72
N THR A 105 -5.52 -1.64 12.01
CA THR A 105 -6.57 -1.00 11.20
C THR A 105 -7.63 -0.30 12.04
N ALA A 106 -7.95 -0.83 13.22
CA ALA A 106 -8.87 -0.17 14.15
C ALA A 106 -8.29 1.13 14.73
N SER A 107 -6.96 1.24 14.82
CA SER A 107 -6.30 2.43 15.36
C SER A 107 -6.47 3.65 14.44
N ASP A 108 -6.36 3.47 13.11
CA ASP A 108 -6.63 4.52 12.13
C ASP A 108 -8.06 5.04 12.23
N LEU A 109 -9.03 4.13 12.37
CA LEU A 109 -10.43 4.50 12.54
C LEU A 109 -10.63 5.29 13.84
N ALA A 110 -9.97 4.89 14.93
CA ALA A 110 -10.05 5.61 16.20
C ALA A 110 -9.41 7.00 16.13
N ALA A 111 -8.28 7.15 15.41
CA ALA A 111 -7.61 8.43 15.19
C ALA A 111 -8.53 9.42 14.44
N MET A 112 -9.35 8.90 13.52
CA MET A 112 -10.37 9.66 12.78
C MET A 112 -11.68 9.88 13.56
N GLY A 113 -11.75 9.50 14.84
CA GLY A 113 -12.97 9.58 15.66
C GLY A 113 -14.08 8.62 15.24
N GLY A 114 -13.73 7.58 14.48
CA GLY A 114 -14.62 6.56 13.96
C GLY A 114 -14.97 5.48 14.98
N VAL A 115 -16.13 4.84 14.75
CA VAL A 115 -16.51 3.60 15.44
C VAL A 115 -16.56 2.49 14.39
N PRO A 116 -15.66 1.50 14.45
CA PRO A 116 -15.66 0.40 13.49
C PRO A 116 -16.99 -0.37 13.47
N ARG A 117 -17.45 -0.78 12.28
CA ARG A 117 -18.74 -1.49 12.10
C ARG A 117 -18.60 -2.82 11.39
N PHE A 118 -17.72 -2.88 10.41
CA PHE A 118 -17.48 -4.04 9.56
C PHE A 118 -15.98 -4.14 9.30
N ALA A 119 -15.51 -5.35 9.04
CA ALA A 119 -14.13 -5.61 8.63
C ALA A 119 -14.14 -6.67 7.53
N VAL A 120 -13.17 -6.56 6.62
CA VAL A 120 -12.87 -7.58 5.61
C VAL A 120 -11.45 -8.05 5.88
N LEU A 121 -11.24 -9.37 5.82
CA LEU A 121 -9.93 -9.98 5.96
C LEU A 121 -9.59 -10.70 4.66
N ALA A 122 -8.51 -10.28 4.02
CA ALA A 122 -7.90 -10.99 2.90
C ALA A 122 -6.72 -11.82 3.42
N LEU A 123 -6.70 -13.11 3.08
CA LEU A 123 -5.63 -14.04 3.44
C LEU A 123 -5.00 -14.56 2.15
N GLU A 124 -3.67 -14.59 2.12
CA GLU A 124 -2.87 -15.11 1.01
C GLU A 124 -2.04 -16.30 1.52
N ALA A 125 -1.91 -17.34 0.70
CA ALA A 125 -1.24 -18.61 1.01
C ALA A 125 -0.03 -18.86 0.10
#